data_AF-S2DLD1-F1
#
_entry.id   AF-S2DLD1-F1
#
_cell.length_a   1.000
_cell.length_b   1.000
_cell.length_c   1.000
_cell.angle_alpha   90.00
_cell.angle_beta   90.00
_cell.angle_gamma   90.00
#
_symmetry.space_group_name_H-M   'P 1'
#
loop_
_entity.id
_entity.type
_entity.pdbx_description
1 polymer ?
#
loop_
_entity_poly.entity_id
_entity_poly.type
_entity_poly.pdbx_seq_one_letter_code
_entity_poly.pdbx_strand_id
1 'polypeptide(L)'
;MNNFKKSIPLLFILAYFTINSTAEAQLISKYDNLQGFTKTEDIIILDDFSQVDGLIKIGEAYSKARGVTMFSSMNSLNVRAKRKLLEEATVRGASHVLITHKIPDDGVGLTSIFMGRLFSYQAIFYKSEDKILSEENIKPIIEGKRFVNSQNMTTNRNTFGANHSKMASGKLLTIDANAEIVSKNKKVYIEFKTRKPTGILVSNTFEVIGANENFILLFEELTAEKKYRALLMKRENKKGGN
;
A
#
# COMPACT_ATOMS: atom_id res chain seq x y z
N MET A 1 49.44 4.55 40.38
CA MET A 1 49.01 5.20 39.11
C MET A 1 48.04 4.27 38.42
N ASN A 2 46.74 4.57 38.50
CA ASN A 2 45.65 3.73 37.99
C ASN A 2 45.28 4.15 36.56
N ASN A 3 45.58 3.30 35.57
CA ASN A 3 45.12 3.46 34.20
C ASN A 3 44.01 2.44 33.90
N PHE A 4 42.83 2.68 34.46
CA PHE A 4 41.59 2.02 34.06
C PHE A 4 40.55 3.11 33.85
N LYS A 5 40.49 3.65 32.63
CA LYS A 5 39.38 4.48 32.13
C LYS A 5 39.69 4.85 30.69
N LYS A 6 39.19 4.05 29.75
CA LYS A 6 38.79 4.44 28.37
C LYS A 6 38.51 3.17 27.57
N SER A 7 37.47 2.47 27.96
CA SER A 7 36.86 1.46 27.10
C SER A 7 35.36 1.55 27.32
N ILE A 8 34.65 1.77 26.21
CA ILE A 8 33.19 1.78 26.02
C ILE A 8 32.61 3.21 26.14
N PRO A 9 32.11 3.74 25.00
CA PRO A 9 30.78 3.38 24.56
C PRO A 9 30.68 3.01 23.07
N LEU A 10 31.35 1.94 22.63
CA LEU A 10 30.99 1.30 21.35
C LEU A 10 29.63 0.58 21.44
N LEU A 11 29.22 0.18 22.66
CA LEU A 11 27.97 -0.50 22.95
C LEU A 11 26.72 0.39 22.80
N PHE A 12 26.86 1.72 22.92
CA PHE A 12 25.74 2.65 22.70
C PHE A 12 25.50 2.95 21.21
N ILE A 13 26.48 2.75 20.34
CA ILE A 13 26.32 2.96 18.89
C ILE A 13 25.63 1.73 18.25
N LEU A 14 25.84 0.53 18.78
CA LEU A 14 25.12 -0.67 18.32
C LEU A 14 23.66 -0.75 18.78
N ALA A 15 23.31 -0.13 19.92
CA ALA A 15 21.92 -0.07 20.38
C ALA A 15 21.03 0.84 19.50
N TYR A 16 21.62 1.75 18.71
CA TYR A 16 20.88 2.61 17.79
C TYR A 16 20.48 1.94 16.47
N PHE A 17 21.05 0.78 16.14
CA PHE A 17 20.76 0.05 14.89
C PHE A 17 19.74 -1.09 15.05
N THR A 18 19.16 -1.28 16.23
CA THR A 18 18.08 -2.27 16.46
C THR A 18 16.73 -1.63 16.71
N ILE A 19 16.55 -0.36 16.31
CA ILE A 19 15.21 0.12 15.97
C ILE A 19 14.87 -0.50 14.61
N ASN A 20 14.51 -1.78 14.63
CA ASN A 20 13.66 -2.36 13.61
C ASN A 20 12.54 -1.35 13.39
N SER A 21 12.49 -0.81 12.18
CA SER A 21 11.56 0.23 11.73
C SER A 21 10.13 -0.30 11.76
N THR A 22 9.57 -0.44 12.97
CA THR A 22 8.17 -0.81 13.18
C THR A 22 7.20 0.28 12.73
N ALA A 23 7.70 1.42 12.22
CA ALA A 23 6.89 2.44 11.58
C ALA A 23 6.27 1.96 10.24
N GLU A 24 6.77 0.86 9.65
CA GLU A 24 6.55 0.54 8.23
C GLU A 24 5.43 -0.48 7.94
N ALA A 25 4.66 -0.93 8.95
CA ALA A 25 3.48 -1.81 8.77
C ALA A 25 2.29 -1.46 9.69
N GLN A 26 2.45 -0.49 10.59
CA GLN A 26 1.50 -0.19 11.66
C GLN A 26 0.16 0.41 11.20
N LEU A 27 0.05 0.80 9.93
CA LEU A 27 -1.18 1.41 9.46
C LEU A 27 -2.29 0.38 9.29
N ILE A 28 -1.99 -0.90 9.01
CA ILE A 28 -3.02 -1.91 8.70
C ILE A 28 -2.87 -3.19 9.52
N SER A 29 -1.74 -3.41 10.18
CA SER A 29 -1.56 -4.57 11.06
C SER A 29 -2.58 -4.60 12.22
N LYS A 30 -3.14 -3.44 12.60
CA LYS A 30 -4.09 -3.28 13.72
C LYS A 30 -5.57 -3.50 13.35
N TYR A 31 -5.90 -3.66 12.07
CA TYR A 31 -7.29 -3.85 11.64
C TYR A 31 -7.50 -5.30 11.24
N ASP A 32 -7.75 -6.13 12.25
CA ASP A 32 -8.11 -7.52 12.01
C ASP A 32 -9.46 -7.60 11.28
N ASN A 33 -9.55 -8.50 10.30
CA ASN A 33 -10.76 -8.83 9.56
C ASN A 33 -11.36 -7.71 8.69
N LEU A 34 -10.55 -7.07 7.85
CA LEU A 34 -11.06 -6.33 6.68
C LEU A 34 -11.31 -7.32 5.53
N GLN A 35 -12.59 -7.59 5.22
CA GLN A 35 -12.94 -8.47 4.11
C GLN A 35 -12.35 -7.92 2.81
N GLY A 36 -11.78 -8.80 1.99
CA GLY A 36 -11.23 -8.46 0.68
C GLY A 36 -9.83 -7.84 0.70
N PHE A 37 -9.26 -7.57 1.88
CA PHE A 37 -7.92 -7.01 2.05
C PHE A 37 -6.90 -8.10 2.42
N THR A 38 -5.63 -7.88 2.06
CA THR A 38 -4.50 -8.75 2.42
C THR A 38 -3.37 -7.88 2.95
N LYS A 39 -2.87 -8.17 4.16
CA LYS A 39 -1.71 -7.45 4.71
C LYS A 39 -0.45 -7.82 3.91
N THR A 40 0.55 -6.95 3.90
CA THR A 40 1.81 -7.15 3.17
C THR A 40 2.49 -8.49 3.48
N GLU A 41 2.43 -8.91 4.75
CA GLU A 41 3.00 -10.17 5.26
C GLU A 41 2.20 -11.41 4.87
N ASP A 42 0.91 -11.25 4.56
CA ASP A 42 -0.01 -12.33 4.19
C ASP A 42 -0.11 -12.52 2.66
N ILE A 43 0.61 -11.70 1.88
CA ILE A 43 0.61 -11.83 0.42
C ILE A 43 1.34 -13.11 0.01
N ILE A 44 0.65 -13.95 -0.74
CA ILE A 44 1.20 -15.20 -1.27
C ILE A 44 2.01 -14.87 -2.52
N ILE A 45 3.27 -15.30 -2.54
CA ILE A 45 4.12 -15.20 -3.73
C ILE A 45 3.96 -16.50 -4.50
N LEU A 46 3.52 -16.39 -5.74
CA LEU A 46 3.37 -17.52 -6.65
C LEU A 46 4.73 -17.85 -7.28
N ASP A 47 5.00 -19.14 -7.42
CA ASP A 47 6.25 -19.64 -8.01
C ASP A 47 6.20 -19.63 -9.53
N ASP A 48 5.05 -19.93 -10.12
CA ASP A 48 4.85 -20.02 -11.57
C ASP A 48 3.41 -19.72 -12.01
N PHE A 49 3.20 -19.73 -13.33
CA PHE A 49 1.90 -19.45 -13.95
C PHE A 49 0.86 -20.56 -13.74
N SER A 50 1.22 -21.77 -13.36
CA SER A 50 0.24 -22.85 -13.09
C SER A 50 -0.57 -22.58 -11.83
N GLN A 51 -0.01 -21.80 -10.89
CA GLN A 51 -0.65 -21.43 -9.63
C GLN A 51 -1.60 -20.23 -9.74
N VAL A 52 -1.81 -19.68 -10.95
CA VAL A 52 -2.73 -18.54 -11.16
C VAL A 52 -4.17 -18.97 -11.40
N ASP A 53 -4.43 -20.27 -11.51
CA ASP A 53 -5.77 -20.78 -11.77
C ASP A 53 -6.76 -20.38 -10.68
N GLY A 54 -7.95 -19.93 -11.09
CA GLY A 54 -8.96 -19.36 -10.18
C GLY A 54 -8.61 -17.98 -9.59
N LEU A 55 -7.52 -17.33 -10.02
CA LEU A 55 -7.19 -15.97 -9.57
C LEU A 55 -7.52 -14.91 -10.61
N ILE A 56 -7.97 -13.74 -10.14
CA ILE A 56 -8.27 -12.60 -11.00
C ILE A 56 -7.06 -11.67 -11.09
N LYS A 57 -6.56 -11.46 -12.32
CA LYS A 57 -5.50 -10.48 -12.59
C LYS A 57 -6.01 -9.06 -12.29
N ILE A 58 -5.36 -8.35 -11.35
CA ILE A 58 -5.67 -6.95 -11.03
C ILE A 58 -4.71 -5.95 -11.69
N GLY A 59 -3.58 -6.46 -12.22
CA GLY A 59 -2.69 -5.70 -13.09
C GLY A 59 -1.22 -5.97 -12.84
N GLU A 60 -0.37 -5.22 -13.52
CA GLU A 60 1.08 -5.44 -13.53
C GLU A 60 1.80 -4.40 -12.69
N ALA A 61 2.96 -4.78 -12.17
CA ALA A 61 3.74 -3.96 -11.26
C ALA A 61 5.24 -4.05 -11.58
N TYR A 62 5.93 -2.96 -11.26
CA TYR A 62 7.38 -2.88 -11.36
C TYR A 62 7.90 -2.16 -10.14
N SER A 63 8.83 -2.80 -9.43
CA SER A 63 9.48 -2.25 -8.26
C SER A 63 11.00 -2.23 -8.47
N LYS A 64 11.65 -1.19 -7.96
CA LYS A 64 13.12 -1.08 -7.98
C LYS A 64 13.67 -0.49 -6.69
N ALA A 65 14.87 -0.92 -6.33
CA ALA A 65 15.67 -0.36 -5.25
C ALA A 65 17.09 -0.11 -5.74
N ARG A 66 17.61 1.10 -5.44
CA ARG A 66 18.93 1.55 -5.85
C ARG A 66 19.81 1.76 -4.63
N GLY A 67 21.06 1.32 -4.74
CA GLY A 67 22.12 1.59 -3.79
C GLY A 67 22.73 2.95 -4.05
N VAL A 68 23.02 3.70 -2.98
CA VAL A 68 23.70 5.01 -3.08
C VAL A 68 25.17 4.84 -3.42
N THR A 69 25.75 3.69 -3.05
CA THR A 69 27.16 3.36 -3.27
C THR A 69 27.31 2.00 -3.95
N MET A 70 28.45 1.75 -4.59
CA MET A 70 28.80 0.42 -5.13
C MET A 70 28.91 -0.66 -4.05
N PHE A 71 29.12 -0.28 -2.79
CA PHE A 71 29.19 -1.20 -1.65
C PHE A 71 27.82 -1.61 -1.11
N SER A 72 26.73 -1.08 -1.68
CA SER A 72 25.39 -1.51 -1.30
C SER A 72 25.25 -3.01 -1.51
N SER A 73 24.83 -3.73 -0.46
CA SER A 73 24.61 -5.16 -0.54
C SER A 73 23.45 -5.45 -1.50
N MET A 74 23.68 -6.32 -2.49
CA MET A 74 22.64 -6.70 -3.45
C MET A 74 21.46 -7.39 -2.73
N ASN A 75 21.74 -8.12 -1.65
CA ASN A 75 20.69 -8.70 -0.82
C ASN A 75 19.81 -7.62 -0.16
N SER A 76 20.41 -6.52 0.32
CA SER A 76 19.64 -5.40 0.89
C SER A 76 18.75 -4.72 -0.16
N LEU A 77 19.26 -4.55 -1.39
CA LEU A 77 18.48 -3.99 -2.50
C LEU A 77 17.33 -4.91 -2.90
N ASN A 78 17.59 -6.23 -2.98
CA ASN A 78 16.57 -7.24 -3.21
C ASN A 78 15.45 -7.14 -2.17
N VAL A 79 15.78 -7.19 -0.88
CA VAL A 79 14.79 -7.09 0.21
C VAL A 79 13.96 -5.81 0.11
N ARG A 80 14.60 -4.66 -0.15
CA ARG A 80 13.90 -3.38 -0.30
C ARG A 80 12.98 -3.35 -1.52
N ALA A 81 13.44 -3.85 -2.67
CA ALA A 81 12.64 -3.91 -3.89
C ALA A 81 11.44 -4.85 -3.72
N LYS A 82 11.65 -6.00 -3.06
CA LYS A 82 10.59 -6.96 -2.73
C LYS A 82 9.57 -6.32 -1.79
N ARG A 83 10.01 -5.66 -0.72
CA ARG A 83 9.12 -4.97 0.23
C ARG A 83 8.23 -3.95 -0.48
N LYS A 84 8.81 -3.07 -1.30
CA LYS A 84 8.05 -2.09 -2.10
C LYS A 84 7.02 -2.73 -3.02
N LEU A 85 7.35 -3.88 -3.61
CA LEU A 85 6.44 -4.60 -4.48
C LEU A 85 5.22 -5.11 -3.70
N LEU A 86 5.45 -5.72 -2.54
CA LEU A 86 4.40 -6.25 -1.67
C LEU A 86 3.54 -5.13 -1.06
N GLU A 87 4.16 -3.99 -0.71
CA GLU A 87 3.42 -2.79 -0.29
C GLU A 87 2.51 -2.26 -1.41
N GLU A 88 2.99 -2.20 -2.66
CA GLU A 88 2.15 -1.81 -3.80
C GLU A 88 1.02 -2.81 -4.03
N ALA A 89 1.30 -4.11 -3.92
CA ALA A 89 0.31 -5.16 -4.03
C ALA A 89 -0.80 -5.00 -2.97
N THR A 90 -0.41 -4.71 -1.74
CA THR A 90 -1.32 -4.41 -0.61
C THR A 90 -2.19 -3.19 -0.89
N VAL A 91 -1.59 -2.08 -1.33
CA VAL A 91 -2.31 -0.83 -1.68
C VAL A 91 -3.35 -1.07 -2.78
N ARG A 92 -3.05 -1.97 -3.71
CA ARG A 92 -3.92 -2.30 -4.85
C ARG A 92 -4.93 -3.42 -4.54
N GLY A 93 -4.96 -3.91 -3.30
CA GLY A 93 -5.89 -4.98 -2.89
C GLY A 93 -5.55 -6.36 -3.45
N ALA A 94 -4.29 -6.60 -3.79
CA ALA A 94 -3.83 -7.93 -4.20
C ALA A 94 -3.87 -8.90 -3.01
N SER A 95 -3.90 -10.18 -3.33
CA SER A 95 -3.70 -11.29 -2.38
C SER A 95 -2.52 -12.17 -2.78
N HIS A 96 -2.24 -12.22 -4.07
CA HIS A 96 -1.19 -13.03 -4.66
C HIS A 96 -0.33 -12.17 -5.60
N VAL A 97 0.96 -12.51 -5.67
CA VAL A 97 1.93 -11.83 -6.53
C VAL A 97 2.74 -12.89 -7.27
N LEU A 98 2.66 -12.88 -8.60
CA LEU A 98 3.55 -13.67 -9.46
C LEU A 98 4.73 -12.81 -9.88
N ILE A 99 5.94 -13.16 -9.46
CA ILE A 99 7.15 -12.47 -9.89
C ILE A 99 7.60 -13.03 -11.23
N THR A 100 7.47 -12.25 -12.30
CA THR A 100 7.82 -12.69 -13.66
C THR A 100 9.30 -12.52 -13.95
N HIS A 101 9.92 -11.46 -13.42
CA HIS A 101 11.36 -11.23 -13.59
C HIS A 101 12.00 -10.70 -12.30
N LYS A 102 13.20 -11.20 -12.02
CA LYS A 102 14.13 -10.70 -10.99
C LYS A 102 15.38 -10.22 -11.70
N ILE A 103 15.63 -8.91 -11.68
CA ILE A 103 16.70 -8.30 -12.47
C ILE A 103 17.69 -7.65 -11.49
N PRO A 104 18.74 -8.36 -11.08
CA PRO A 104 19.89 -7.75 -10.44
C PRO A 104 20.71 -7.00 -11.50
N ASP A 105 21.09 -5.77 -11.18
CA ASP A 105 22.07 -5.00 -11.94
C ASP A 105 23.20 -4.65 -10.98
N ASP A 106 24.21 -5.52 -11.03
CA ASP A 106 25.43 -5.42 -10.22
C ASP A 106 26.31 -4.24 -10.63
N GLY A 107 25.97 -3.55 -11.73
CA GLY A 107 26.72 -2.43 -12.24
C GLY A 107 28.13 -2.85 -12.64
N VAL A 108 28.27 -3.74 -13.62
CA VAL A 108 29.60 -4.09 -14.14
C VAL A 108 29.92 -3.12 -15.30
N GLY A 109 30.71 -2.08 -15.03
CA GLY A 109 31.15 -1.08 -16.04
C GLY A 109 31.29 0.36 -15.52
N LEU A 110 31.85 1.28 -16.31
CA LEU A 110 32.04 2.70 -15.92
C LEU A 110 30.75 3.40 -15.45
N THR A 111 29.60 2.95 -15.92
CA THR A 111 28.27 3.44 -15.52
C THR A 111 27.94 3.18 -14.04
N SER A 112 28.52 2.15 -13.42
CA SER A 112 28.18 1.76 -12.04
C SER A 112 28.91 2.55 -10.96
N ILE A 113 30.08 3.10 -11.28
CA ILE A 113 30.82 4.01 -10.39
C ILE A 113 29.97 5.24 -10.07
N PHE A 114 29.20 5.72 -11.04
CA PHE A 114 28.34 6.90 -10.90
C PHE A 114 26.88 6.56 -10.59
N MET A 115 26.41 5.36 -10.97
CA MET A 115 24.99 5.01 -10.83
C MET A 115 24.68 4.05 -9.67
N GLY A 116 25.66 3.39 -9.05
CA GLY A 116 25.41 2.44 -7.95
C GLY A 116 24.68 1.17 -8.40
N ARG A 117 24.53 0.22 -7.48
CA ARG A 117 23.83 -1.07 -7.75
C ARG A 117 22.32 -0.90 -7.79
N LEU A 118 21.64 -1.74 -8.57
CA LEU A 118 20.19 -1.72 -8.70
C LEU A 118 19.63 -3.16 -8.59
N PHE A 119 18.48 -3.30 -7.96
CA PHE A 119 17.67 -4.51 -8.04
C PHE A 119 16.25 -4.15 -8.44
N SER A 120 15.67 -4.89 -9.38
CA SER A 120 14.28 -4.67 -9.79
C SER A 120 13.48 -5.94 -9.98
N TYR A 121 12.17 -5.79 -9.82
CA TYR A 121 11.15 -6.83 -9.96
C TYR A 121 10.13 -6.40 -10.99
N GLN A 122 9.74 -7.32 -11.85
CA GLN A 122 8.47 -7.27 -12.60
C GLN A 122 7.55 -8.32 -12.03
N ALA A 123 6.28 -7.98 -11.85
CA ALA A 123 5.30 -8.89 -11.29
C ALA A 123 3.89 -8.62 -11.81
N ILE A 124 3.04 -9.62 -11.65
CA ILE A 124 1.60 -9.54 -11.89
C ILE A 124 0.89 -9.75 -10.56
N PHE A 125 -0.04 -8.85 -10.27
CA PHE A 125 -0.85 -8.91 -9.06
C PHE A 125 -2.18 -9.61 -9.35
N TYR A 126 -2.58 -10.44 -8.41
CA TYR A 126 -3.78 -11.25 -8.49
C TYR A 126 -4.61 -11.14 -7.21
N LYS A 127 -5.92 -11.32 -7.36
CA LYS A 127 -6.89 -11.39 -6.27
C LYS A 127 -7.61 -12.74 -6.30
N SER A 128 -7.67 -13.42 -5.16
CA SER A 128 -8.45 -14.64 -5.00
C SER A 128 -9.95 -14.33 -4.99
N GLU A 129 -10.77 -15.25 -5.47
CA GLU A 129 -12.21 -15.03 -5.63
C GLU A 129 -12.93 -14.77 -4.29
N ASP A 130 -12.52 -15.43 -3.22
CA ASP A 130 -13.04 -15.24 -1.86
C ASP A 130 -12.80 -13.82 -1.30
N LYS A 131 -11.82 -13.11 -1.85
CA LYS A 131 -11.50 -11.73 -1.49
C LYS A 131 -12.14 -10.68 -2.40
N ILE A 132 -12.91 -11.10 -3.39
CA ILE A 132 -13.68 -10.18 -4.23
C ILE A 132 -14.85 -9.65 -3.41
N LEU A 133 -15.03 -8.33 -3.47
CA LEU A 133 -16.14 -7.66 -2.80
C LEU A 133 -17.28 -7.53 -3.81
N SER A 134 -18.48 -7.98 -3.43
CA SER A 134 -19.70 -7.79 -4.21
C SER A 134 -20.45 -6.55 -3.72
N GLU A 135 -21.26 -5.96 -4.60
CA GLU A 135 -22.11 -4.83 -4.23
C GLU A 135 -23.07 -5.20 -3.08
N GLU A 136 -23.62 -6.42 -3.10
CA GLU A 136 -24.51 -6.97 -2.08
C GLU A 136 -23.87 -6.96 -0.68
N ASN A 137 -22.56 -7.25 -0.59
CA ASN A 137 -21.84 -7.26 0.68
C ASN A 137 -21.46 -5.83 1.15
N ILE A 138 -21.20 -4.93 0.21
CA ILE A 138 -20.69 -3.59 0.50
C ILE A 138 -21.82 -2.59 0.79
N LYS A 139 -22.94 -2.70 0.09
CA LYS A 139 -24.05 -1.75 0.20
C LYS A 139 -24.58 -1.61 1.65
N PRO A 140 -24.85 -2.69 2.41
CA PRO A 140 -25.28 -2.59 3.82
C PRO A 140 -24.23 -1.99 4.76
N ILE A 141 -22.95 -2.07 4.41
CA ILE A 141 -21.85 -1.49 5.19
C ILE A 141 -21.84 0.04 5.04
N ILE A 142 -22.21 0.54 3.85
CA ILE A 142 -22.09 1.95 3.48
C ILE A 142 -23.41 2.71 3.67
N GLU A 143 -24.53 2.11 3.27
CA GLU A 143 -25.82 2.78 3.16
C GLU A 143 -26.29 3.32 4.52
N GLY A 144 -26.71 4.60 4.54
CA GLY A 144 -27.17 5.30 5.73
C GLY A 144 -26.09 5.56 6.79
N LYS A 145 -24.82 5.23 6.52
CA LYS A 145 -23.69 5.45 7.44
C LYS A 145 -22.76 6.52 6.90
N ARG A 146 -22.07 7.19 7.83
CA ARG A 146 -21.08 8.20 7.51
C ARG A 146 -19.68 7.67 7.79
N PHE A 147 -18.79 7.77 6.82
CA PHE A 147 -17.38 7.42 6.99
C PHE A 147 -16.50 8.63 6.68
N VAL A 148 -15.48 8.82 7.49
CA VAL A 148 -14.52 9.92 7.37
C VAL A 148 -13.13 9.36 7.13
N ASN A 149 -12.36 10.01 6.25
CA ASN A 149 -10.98 9.60 6.02
C ASN A 149 -10.15 9.75 7.30
N SER A 150 -9.51 8.67 7.73
CA SER A 150 -8.66 8.64 8.92
C SER A 150 -7.19 8.63 8.55
N GLN A 151 -6.80 7.88 7.51
CA GLN A 151 -5.41 7.59 7.20
C GLN A 151 -5.22 7.34 5.71
N ASN A 152 -4.06 7.72 5.19
CA ASN A 152 -3.67 7.48 3.80
C ASN A 152 -2.39 6.63 3.75
N MET A 153 -2.35 5.73 2.78
CA MET A 153 -1.15 5.01 2.37
C MET A 153 -0.92 5.30 0.89
N THR A 154 0.22 5.87 0.53
CA THR A 154 0.57 6.17 -0.86
C THR A 154 1.87 5.48 -1.23
N THR A 155 1.86 4.67 -2.28
CA THR A 155 3.09 4.12 -2.85
C THR A 155 3.51 4.89 -4.09
N ASN A 156 4.83 5.01 -4.25
CA ASN A 156 5.45 5.60 -5.41
C ASN A 156 6.65 4.72 -5.78
N ARG A 157 6.74 4.39 -7.07
CA ARG A 157 7.83 3.58 -7.62
C ARG A 157 9.22 4.16 -7.33
N ASN A 158 9.32 5.47 -7.15
CA ASN A 158 10.58 6.18 -6.90
C ASN A 158 10.91 6.42 -5.42
N THR A 159 10.00 6.17 -4.48
CA THR A 159 10.27 6.32 -3.04
C THR A 159 10.79 5.04 -2.40
N PHE A 160 11.31 5.11 -1.17
CA PHE A 160 11.86 3.95 -0.45
C PHE A 160 10.81 2.92 -0.02
N GLY A 161 9.54 3.33 0.06
CA GLY A 161 8.40 2.51 0.49
C GLY A 161 7.11 3.32 0.42
N ALA A 162 6.04 2.72 0.93
CA ALA A 162 4.77 3.38 1.17
C ALA A 162 4.94 4.56 2.15
N ASN A 163 4.37 5.72 1.79
CA ASN A 163 4.28 6.85 2.68
C ASN A 163 2.93 6.82 3.40
N HIS A 164 2.98 6.94 4.72
CA HIS A 164 1.83 6.94 5.60
C HIS A 164 1.58 8.35 6.13
N SER A 165 0.36 8.87 5.95
CA SER A 165 -0.02 10.14 6.56
C SER A 165 -1.34 10.01 7.29
N LYS A 166 -1.36 10.51 8.53
CA LYS A 166 -2.62 10.83 9.22
C LYS A 166 -3.10 12.15 8.63
N MET A 167 -4.34 12.20 8.12
CA MET A 167 -4.88 13.49 7.68
C MET A 167 -5.13 14.39 8.89
N ALA A 168 -4.46 15.54 8.93
CA ALA A 168 -4.89 16.67 9.73
C ALA A 168 -6.09 17.32 9.01
N SER A 169 -7.29 17.04 9.50
CA SER A 169 -8.58 17.81 9.44
C SER A 169 -9.03 18.60 8.19
N GLY A 170 -8.28 18.70 7.09
CA GLY A 170 -8.48 19.76 6.08
C GLY A 170 -9.26 19.36 4.82
N LYS A 171 -9.43 18.07 4.53
CA LYS A 171 -10.22 17.61 3.38
C LYS A 171 -10.90 16.29 3.72
N LEU A 172 -12.00 16.38 4.48
CA LEU A 172 -12.81 15.23 4.86
C LEU A 172 -13.49 14.65 3.61
N LEU A 173 -12.85 13.68 2.95
CA LEU A 173 -13.60 12.75 2.13
C LEU A 173 -14.60 12.09 3.07
N THR A 174 -15.88 12.29 2.79
CA THR A 174 -16.98 11.76 3.58
C THR A 174 -17.81 10.88 2.66
N ILE A 175 -17.99 9.61 3.02
CA ILE A 175 -19.02 8.77 2.40
C ILE A 175 -20.32 9.09 3.11
N ASP A 176 -21.28 9.64 2.38
CA ASP A 176 -22.63 9.99 2.83
C ASP A 176 -23.67 9.60 1.78
N ALA A 177 -24.92 10.06 1.95
CA ALA A 177 -26.05 9.75 1.07
C ALA A 177 -25.84 10.15 -0.41
N ASN A 178 -24.85 10.97 -0.74
CA ASN A 178 -24.54 11.37 -2.11
C ASN A 178 -23.52 10.45 -2.80
N ALA A 179 -22.95 9.48 -2.08
CA ALA A 179 -22.05 8.50 -2.64
C ALA A 179 -22.84 7.42 -3.39
N GLU A 180 -22.50 7.20 -4.65
CA GLU A 180 -23.11 6.16 -5.48
C GLU A 180 -22.20 4.93 -5.48
N ILE A 181 -22.77 3.76 -5.20
CA ILE A 181 -22.06 2.48 -5.27
C ILE A 181 -22.31 1.90 -6.65
N VAL A 182 -21.25 1.59 -7.38
CA VAL A 182 -21.34 1.09 -8.76
C VAL A 182 -20.47 -0.15 -8.90
N SER A 183 -21.02 -1.23 -9.46
CA SER A 183 -20.28 -2.44 -9.79
C SER A 183 -19.85 -2.44 -11.26
N LYS A 184 -18.54 -2.58 -11.53
CA LYS A 184 -17.98 -2.69 -12.89
C LYS A 184 -16.89 -3.76 -12.90
N ASN A 185 -16.91 -4.68 -13.86
CA ASN A 185 -15.86 -5.70 -14.04
C ASN A 185 -15.54 -6.52 -12.76
N LYS A 186 -16.57 -6.96 -12.03
CA LYS A 186 -16.45 -7.66 -10.73
C LYS A 186 -15.73 -6.85 -9.63
N LYS A 187 -15.72 -5.52 -9.75
CA LYS A 187 -15.18 -4.59 -8.75
C LYS A 187 -16.26 -3.63 -8.32
N VAL A 188 -16.24 -3.26 -7.04
CA VAL A 188 -17.14 -2.27 -6.46
C VAL A 188 -16.43 -0.94 -6.38
N TYR A 189 -17.10 0.10 -6.85
CA TYR A 189 -16.62 1.47 -6.85
C TYR A 189 -17.55 2.36 -6.03
N ILE A 190 -16.97 3.39 -5.41
CA ILE A 190 -17.71 4.51 -4.82
C ILE A 190 -17.43 5.74 -5.67
N GLU A 191 -18.48 6.34 -6.20
CA GLU A 191 -18.41 7.59 -6.97
C GLU A 191 -18.90 8.76 -6.12
N PHE A 192 -18.02 9.77 -5.95
CA PHE A 192 -18.32 11.00 -5.23
C PHE A 192 -18.48 12.15 -6.22
N LYS A 193 -19.69 12.71 -6.27
CA LYS A 193 -19.99 13.89 -7.09
C LYS A 193 -19.71 15.15 -6.27
N THR A 194 -18.57 15.79 -6.50
CA THR A 194 -18.21 17.06 -5.83
C THR A 194 -18.45 18.23 -6.76
N ARG A 195 -19.20 19.24 -6.31
CA ARG A 195 -19.35 20.50 -7.05
C ARG A 195 -18.15 21.41 -6.76
N LYS A 196 -17.39 21.77 -7.80
CA LYS A 196 -16.31 22.76 -7.68
C LYS A 196 -16.89 24.17 -7.52
N PRO A 197 -16.11 25.13 -6.97
CA PRO A 197 -16.53 26.54 -6.90
C PRO A 197 -16.91 27.13 -8.26
N THR A 198 -16.35 26.59 -9.35
CA THR A 198 -16.67 26.93 -10.74
C THR A 198 -18.03 26.42 -11.22
N GLY A 199 -18.80 25.72 -10.38
CA GLY A 199 -20.07 25.09 -10.73
C GLY A 199 -19.95 23.73 -11.43
N ILE A 200 -18.75 23.36 -11.88
CA ILE A 200 -18.45 22.09 -12.56
C ILE A 200 -18.56 20.94 -11.55
N LEU A 201 -19.31 19.90 -11.92
CA LEU A 201 -19.41 18.66 -11.16
C LEU A 201 -18.23 17.76 -11.51
N VAL A 202 -17.45 17.36 -10.51
CA VAL A 202 -16.34 16.41 -10.68
C VAL A 202 -16.69 15.13 -9.95
N SER A 203 -16.75 14.02 -10.69
CA SER A 203 -16.87 12.69 -10.11
C SER A 203 -15.47 12.17 -9.77
N ASN A 204 -15.25 11.82 -8.50
CA ASN A 204 -14.08 11.06 -8.09
C ASN A 204 -14.52 9.61 -7.84
N THR A 205 -13.85 8.66 -8.47
CA THR A 205 -14.20 7.24 -8.41
C THR A 205 -13.11 6.49 -7.67
N PHE A 206 -13.50 5.69 -6.68
CA PHE A 206 -12.59 4.90 -5.86
C PHE A 206 -13.01 3.44 -5.86
N GLU A 207 -12.07 2.52 -6.04
CA GLU A 207 -12.33 1.08 -5.92
C GLU A 207 -12.38 0.70 -4.43
N VAL A 208 -13.35 -0.10 -4.02
CA VAL A 208 -13.40 -0.66 -2.67
C VAL A 208 -12.51 -1.91 -2.65
N ILE A 209 -11.42 -1.86 -1.89
CA ILE A 209 -10.45 -2.96 -1.80
C ILE A 209 -10.48 -3.68 -0.45
N GLY A 210 -11.19 -3.13 0.54
CA GLY A 210 -11.42 -3.77 1.82
C GLY A 210 -12.59 -3.15 2.57
N ALA A 211 -13.37 -3.92 3.33
CA ALA A 211 -14.46 -3.37 4.14
C ALA A 211 -14.80 -4.23 5.35
N ASN A 212 -15.31 -3.58 6.40
CA ASN A 212 -16.08 -4.17 7.48
C ASN A 212 -17.03 -3.09 8.07
N GLU A 213 -17.75 -3.41 9.14
CA GLU A 213 -18.76 -2.51 9.72
C GLU A 213 -18.25 -1.13 10.17
N ASN A 214 -16.94 -1.03 10.45
CA ASN A 214 -16.31 0.15 11.03
C ASN A 214 -15.35 0.85 10.07
N PHE A 215 -14.86 0.15 9.05
CA PHE A 215 -13.79 0.61 8.19
C PHE A 215 -14.06 0.26 6.72
N ILE A 216 -13.68 1.17 5.83
CA ILE A 216 -13.66 0.94 4.38
C ILE A 216 -12.29 1.37 3.87
N LEU A 217 -11.69 0.55 3.04
CA LEU A 217 -10.44 0.82 2.36
C LEU A 217 -10.71 1.09 0.88
N LEU A 218 -10.42 2.31 0.47
CA LEU A 218 -10.62 2.79 -0.90
C LEU A 218 -9.30 2.90 -1.64
N PHE A 219 -9.27 2.52 -2.91
CA PHE A 219 -8.12 2.61 -3.79
C PHE A 219 -8.35 3.66 -4.89
N GLU A 220 -7.29 4.43 -5.16
CA GLU A 220 -7.21 5.42 -6.24
C GLU A 220 -5.84 5.36 -6.93
N GLU A 221 -5.84 5.41 -8.25
CA GLU A 221 -4.63 5.68 -9.05
C GLU A 221 -4.52 7.18 -9.32
N LEU A 222 -3.46 7.82 -8.82
CA LEU A 222 -3.40 9.29 -8.74
C LEU A 222 -2.89 9.96 -10.02
N THR A 223 -2.02 9.31 -10.79
CA THR A 223 -1.38 9.91 -11.98
C THR A 223 -0.81 8.87 -12.95
N ALA A 224 -0.51 9.30 -14.18
CA ALA A 224 0.25 8.55 -15.19
C ALA A 224 1.66 8.09 -14.72
N GLU A 225 2.16 8.63 -13.60
CA GLU A 225 3.42 8.21 -12.98
C GLU A 225 3.30 6.94 -12.11
N LYS A 226 2.14 6.26 -12.15
CA LYS A 226 1.91 5.00 -11.43
C LYS A 226 2.09 5.17 -9.92
N LYS A 227 1.48 6.23 -9.39
CA LYS A 227 1.32 6.49 -7.95
C LYS A 227 -0.03 5.93 -7.50
N TYR A 228 0.00 5.11 -6.46
CA TYR A 228 -1.18 4.40 -5.97
C TYR A 228 -1.49 4.85 -4.55
N ARG A 229 -2.76 5.03 -4.23
CA ARG A 229 -3.20 5.44 -2.90
C ARG A 229 -4.30 4.52 -2.39
N ALA A 230 -4.16 4.11 -1.13
CA ALA A 230 -5.22 3.54 -0.33
C ALA A 230 -5.66 4.56 0.75
N LEU A 231 -6.96 4.76 0.89
CA LEU A 231 -7.59 5.63 1.88
C LEU A 231 -8.38 4.78 2.87
N LEU A 232 -8.04 4.88 4.15
CA LEU A 232 -8.79 4.24 5.21
C LEU A 232 -9.88 5.18 5.72
N MET A 233 -11.12 4.81 5.46
CA MET A 233 -12.31 5.51 5.90
C MET A 233 -12.82 4.84 7.18
N LYS A 234 -12.97 5.61 8.26
CA LYS A 234 -13.51 5.15 9.54
C LYS A 234 -14.94 5.62 9.70
N ARG A 235 -15.82 4.75 10.18
CA ARG A 235 -17.20 5.09 10.52
C ARG A 235 -17.23 6.18 11.59
N GLU A 236 -17.99 7.23 11.34
CA GLU A 236 -18.28 8.25 12.33
C GLU A 236 -19.39 7.74 13.25
N ASN A 237 -19.07 7.54 14.53
CA ASN A 237 -20.10 7.30 15.52
C ASN A 237 -20.87 8.60 15.69
N LYS A 238 -22.18 8.60 15.45
CA LYS A 238 -23.04 9.71 15.88
C LYS A 238 -22.74 9.91 17.37
N LYS A 239 -22.16 11.05 17.74
CA LYS A 239 -22.17 11.46 19.16
C LYS A 239 -23.65 11.47 19.55
N GLY A 240 -24.01 10.68 20.55
CA GLY A 240 -25.36 10.67 21.09
C GLY A 240 -25.76 12.11 21.37
N GLY A 241 -26.79 12.59 20.68
CA GLY A 241 -27.48 13.79 21.09
C GLY A 241 -28.19 13.45 22.39
N ASN A 242 -27.76 14.10 23.47
CA ASN A 242 -28.69 14.47 24.54
C ASN A 242 -29.46 15.70 24.06
#